data_AF-H2C4N8-F1
#
_entry.id   AF-H2C4N8-F1
#
_cell.length_a   1.000
_cell.length_b   1.000
_cell.length_c   1.000
_cell.angle_alpha   90.00
_cell.angle_beta   90.00
_cell.angle_gamma   90.00
#
_symmetry.space_group_name_H-M   'P 1'
#
loop_
_entity.id
_entity.type
_entity.pdbx_description
1 polymer ?
#
loop_
_entity_poly.entity_id
_entity_poly.type
_entity_poly.pdbx_seq_one_letter_code
_entity_poly.pdbx_strand_id
1 'polypeptide(L)'
;MICEIPKVAVTTWSSREVKLAGPTYRKYLEKARESLSRREVSAIIGQPGMGKTTILRRLALELGDSAIFLDLAGKNGLEEEFWAKVEPEKVRSIVFPRLERGRYGYGFLKRLMGVSFREHMERNCHKFQDVRARLFCMNYSKDFDGMLKFLSDAREELGISLLVDEVRENHVPQIHRLINSGVGVPVVMAIPTEVYSRVTDLAIRRRLDESRITLDSALTEEDIREIVETYCSPLREELFPVVLELWNGRELNTVSSILQFIRSEVERAEANCNGDLSCVKEEFLKSHTLKDPEEDSRKLEKLVRDELNAMSHDLGISYVHPRGKRVEVDGKYAVVGLFFLRDDVAHVGLVKLKNDGSREDQDLEVLSKVEKVEHEKREYPVGGRLLVTNSPSLDSPRVTKLLLSTMEVTRILQGDLDLLRERMRSMLELRKSEGREQAIA
;
A
#
# COMPACT_ATOMS: atom_id res chain seq x y z
N MET A 1 21.81 -10.19 -0.95
CA MET A 1 20.40 -9.90 -0.65
C MET A 1 19.61 -11.09 -1.16
N ILE A 2 18.89 -11.77 -0.26
CA ILE A 2 18.09 -12.95 -0.60
C ILE A 2 16.85 -12.57 -1.43
N CYS A 3 16.27 -11.39 -1.18
CA CYS A 3 15.17 -10.83 -1.97
C CYS A 3 15.62 -9.58 -2.75
N GLU A 4 15.01 -9.34 -3.90
CA GLU A 4 15.25 -8.18 -4.78
C GLU A 4 14.23 -7.06 -4.56
N ILE A 5 13.97 -6.69 -3.30
CA ILE A 5 12.97 -5.68 -2.95
C ILE A 5 13.63 -4.29 -2.94
N PRO A 6 13.10 -3.30 -3.69
CA PRO A 6 13.63 -1.93 -3.66
C PRO A 6 13.59 -1.32 -2.24
N LYS A 7 14.62 -0.53 -1.89
CA LYS A 7 14.71 0.10 -0.56
C LYS A 7 13.58 1.10 -0.26
N VAL A 8 12.87 1.57 -1.28
CA VAL A 8 11.71 2.45 -1.18
C VAL A 8 10.58 1.89 -2.04
N ALA A 9 9.39 1.76 -1.46
CA ALA A 9 8.19 1.31 -2.16
C ALA A 9 7.71 2.31 -3.23
N VAL A 10 8.14 3.58 -3.10
CA VAL A 10 8.01 4.62 -4.11
C VAL A 10 9.36 4.71 -4.81
N THR A 11 9.43 4.18 -6.03
CA THR A 11 10.65 4.13 -6.83
C THR A 11 11.29 5.52 -6.95
N THR A 12 12.39 5.72 -6.23
CA THR A 12 13.34 6.79 -6.53
C THR A 12 13.87 6.56 -7.94
N TRP A 13 13.61 7.56 -8.80
CA TRP A 13 14.07 7.92 -10.15
C TRP A 13 15.16 7.13 -10.91
N SER A 14 15.85 6.13 -10.37
CA SER A 14 17.03 5.48 -10.99
C SER A 14 16.98 3.95 -11.12
N SER A 15 15.92 3.25 -10.74
CA SER A 15 15.87 1.79 -10.92
C SER A 15 15.51 1.42 -12.36
N ARG A 16 16.50 0.98 -13.13
CA ARG A 16 16.33 0.41 -14.49
C ARG A 16 15.47 -0.88 -14.52
N GLU A 17 15.04 -1.39 -13.37
CA GLU A 17 14.33 -2.67 -13.23
C GLU A 17 13.03 -2.51 -12.42
N VAL A 18 12.08 -1.73 -12.94
CA VAL A 18 10.72 -1.76 -12.41
C VAL A 18 10.08 -3.07 -12.87
N LYS A 19 10.11 -4.10 -12.02
CA LYS A 19 9.41 -5.37 -12.25
C LYS A 19 7.92 -5.18 -11.97
N LEU A 20 7.09 -5.54 -12.94
CA LEU A 20 5.64 -5.49 -12.80
C LEU A 20 5.15 -6.91 -12.60
N ALA A 21 4.77 -7.25 -11.36
CA ALA A 21 4.34 -8.58 -10.96
C ALA A 21 2.82 -8.62 -10.73
N GLY A 22 2.19 -9.68 -11.23
CA GLY A 22 0.78 -9.98 -11.05
C GLY A 22 -0.01 -9.88 -12.37
N PRO A 23 -0.89 -10.84 -12.67
CA PRO A 23 -1.71 -10.82 -13.89
C PRO A 23 -2.60 -9.58 -13.97
N THR A 24 -3.07 -9.07 -12.83
CA THR A 24 -3.94 -7.90 -12.78
C THR A 24 -3.18 -6.64 -13.21
N TYR A 25 -1.95 -6.46 -12.74
CA TYR A 25 -1.09 -5.35 -13.15
C TYR A 25 -0.73 -5.42 -14.64
N ARG A 26 -0.44 -6.62 -15.17
CA ARG A 26 -0.17 -6.81 -16.61
C ARG A 26 -1.37 -6.39 -17.45
N LYS A 27 -2.59 -6.79 -17.04
CA LYS A 27 -3.84 -6.36 -17.69
C LYS A 27 -4.04 -4.84 -17.65
N TYR A 28 -3.71 -4.19 -16.53
CA TYR A 28 -3.82 -2.73 -16.42
C TYR A 28 -2.79 -2.01 -17.28
N LEU A 29 -1.57 -2.53 -17.38
CA LEU A 29 -0.56 -2.02 -18.29
C LEU A 29 -1.05 -2.12 -19.74
N GLU A 30 -1.60 -3.25 -20.17
CA GLU A 30 -2.18 -3.38 -21.52
C GLU A 30 -3.30 -2.38 -21.77
N LYS A 31 -4.22 -2.18 -20.81
CA LYS A 31 -5.28 -1.16 -20.94
C LYS A 31 -4.72 0.25 -21.12
N ALA A 32 -3.66 0.59 -20.38
CA ALA A 32 -3.03 1.90 -20.52
C ALA A 32 -2.33 2.03 -21.89
N ARG A 33 -1.71 0.96 -22.40
CA ARG A 33 -1.15 0.92 -23.76
C ARG A 33 -2.22 1.08 -24.84
N GLU A 34 -3.34 0.40 -24.70
CA GLU A 34 -4.48 0.54 -25.61
C GLU A 34 -5.03 1.96 -25.64
N SER A 35 -5.10 2.63 -24.48
CA SER A 35 -5.52 4.04 -24.40
C SER A 35 -4.54 4.96 -25.15
N LEU A 36 -3.23 4.74 -24.98
CA LEU A 36 -2.20 5.49 -25.70
C LEU A 36 -2.29 5.30 -27.22
N SER A 37 -2.51 4.06 -27.68
CA SER A 37 -2.61 3.76 -29.12
C SER A 37 -3.86 4.37 -29.76
N ARG A 38 -4.96 4.47 -29.01
CA ARG A 38 -6.19 5.19 -29.39
C ARG A 38 -6.09 6.70 -29.25
N ARG A 39 -4.98 7.21 -28.72
CA ARG A 39 -4.73 8.64 -28.42
C ARG A 39 -5.76 9.24 -27.45
N GLU A 40 -6.17 8.46 -26.48
CA GLU A 40 -7.14 8.84 -25.47
C GLU A 40 -6.48 9.42 -24.23
N VAL A 41 -7.32 9.96 -23.34
CA VAL A 41 -6.95 10.30 -21.97
C VAL A 41 -7.42 9.15 -21.08
N SER A 42 -6.51 8.56 -20.29
CA SER A 42 -6.84 7.54 -19.29
C SER A 42 -6.38 7.93 -17.90
N ALA A 43 -7.11 7.40 -16.91
CA ALA A 43 -6.83 7.61 -15.51
C ALA A 43 -6.66 6.27 -14.79
N ILE A 44 -5.50 6.09 -14.17
CA ILE A 44 -5.21 4.99 -13.25
C ILE A 44 -5.58 5.48 -11.85
N ILE A 45 -6.68 4.95 -11.31
CA ILE A 45 -7.25 5.36 -10.03
C ILE A 45 -7.03 4.27 -9.00
N GLY A 46 -6.51 4.64 -7.83
CA GLY A 46 -6.35 3.72 -6.71
C GLY A 46 -5.75 4.37 -5.47
N GLN A 47 -5.84 3.68 -4.33
CA GLN A 47 -5.22 4.11 -3.07
C GLN A 47 -3.69 4.28 -3.19
N PRO A 48 -3.06 5.07 -2.29
CA PRO A 48 -1.60 5.08 -2.15
C PRO A 48 -1.03 3.66 -1.96
N GLY A 49 0.11 3.36 -2.58
CA GLY A 49 0.75 2.04 -2.46
C GLY A 49 0.18 0.92 -3.35
N MET A 50 -0.82 1.20 -4.20
CA MET A 50 -1.41 0.26 -5.16
C MET A 50 -0.60 0.08 -6.46
N GLY A 51 0.63 0.57 -6.58
CA GLY A 51 1.46 0.36 -7.78
C GLY A 51 1.09 1.21 -9.02
N LYS A 52 0.34 2.32 -8.87
CA LYS A 52 0.06 3.29 -9.97
C LYS A 52 1.33 3.77 -10.68
N THR A 53 2.28 4.29 -9.91
CA THR A 53 3.59 4.75 -10.38
C THR A 53 4.36 3.66 -11.12
N THR A 54 4.28 2.41 -10.65
CA THR A 54 4.92 1.24 -11.29
C THR A 54 4.41 1.05 -12.71
N ILE A 55 3.09 1.13 -12.92
CA ILE A 55 2.47 1.03 -14.25
C ILE A 55 2.94 2.19 -15.14
N LEU A 56 2.87 3.44 -14.66
CA LEU A 56 3.29 4.60 -15.43
C LEU A 56 4.78 4.56 -15.81
N ARG A 57 5.66 4.17 -14.87
CA ARG A 57 7.09 4.03 -15.15
C ARG A 57 7.36 2.94 -16.17
N ARG A 58 6.62 1.82 -16.11
CA ARG A 58 6.76 0.75 -17.10
C ARG A 58 6.35 1.23 -18.50
N LEU A 59 5.27 2.01 -18.63
CA LEU A 59 4.90 2.66 -19.88
C LEU A 59 5.97 3.64 -20.37
N ALA A 60 6.54 4.44 -19.46
CA ALA A 60 7.60 5.39 -19.82
C ALA A 60 8.82 4.69 -20.42
N LEU A 61 9.23 3.56 -19.84
CA LEU A 61 10.33 2.75 -20.36
C LEU A 61 10.04 2.19 -21.75
N GLU A 62 8.80 1.81 -22.04
CA GLU A 62 8.38 1.24 -23.34
C GLU A 62 8.25 2.32 -24.42
N LEU A 63 7.79 3.52 -24.06
CA LEU A 63 7.68 4.66 -24.96
C LEU A 63 9.02 5.36 -25.23
N GLY A 64 9.98 5.21 -24.31
CA GLY A 64 11.30 5.82 -24.37
C GLY A 64 11.20 7.33 -24.55
N ASP A 65 11.86 7.85 -25.59
CA ASP A 65 11.93 9.28 -25.89
C ASP A 65 10.60 9.93 -26.28
N SER A 66 9.57 9.11 -26.55
CA SER A 66 8.22 9.60 -26.88
C SER A 66 7.39 9.90 -25.63
N ALA A 67 7.84 9.51 -24.43
CA ALA A 67 7.16 9.81 -23.18
C ALA A 67 7.72 11.07 -22.52
N ILE A 68 6.83 11.97 -22.11
CA ILE A 68 7.14 13.03 -21.16
C ILE A 68 6.50 12.63 -19.83
N PHE A 69 7.35 12.22 -18.88
CA PHE A 69 6.93 11.81 -17.54
C PHE A 69 6.96 13.00 -16.58
N LEU A 70 5.80 13.37 -16.06
CA LEU A 70 5.59 14.47 -15.12
C LEU A 70 5.35 13.90 -13.72
N ASP A 71 6.30 14.11 -12.82
CA ASP A 71 6.17 13.77 -11.41
C ASP A 71 5.73 15.02 -10.64
N LEU A 72 4.46 15.07 -10.24
CA LEU A 72 3.89 16.26 -9.61
C LEU A 72 4.09 16.28 -8.08
N ALA A 73 4.92 15.38 -7.54
CA ALA A 73 5.26 15.38 -6.12
C ALA A 73 5.92 16.70 -5.70
N GLY A 74 5.23 17.47 -4.86
CA GLY A 74 5.72 18.77 -4.38
C GLY A 74 5.72 19.88 -5.43
N LYS A 75 5.04 19.69 -6.57
CA LYS A 75 4.86 20.71 -7.61
C LYS A 75 3.48 21.35 -7.49
N ASN A 76 3.39 22.63 -7.86
CA ASN A 76 2.14 23.38 -7.80
C ASN A 76 1.36 23.38 -9.12
N GLY A 77 2.06 23.17 -10.25
CA GLY A 77 1.46 23.16 -11.58
C GLY A 77 2.17 22.23 -12.56
N LEU A 78 1.42 21.76 -13.57
CA LEU A 78 1.90 20.84 -14.60
C LEU A 78 3.03 21.45 -15.45
N GLU A 79 2.92 22.74 -15.76
CA GLU A 79 3.85 23.49 -16.60
C GLU A 79 5.25 23.58 -15.99
N GLU A 80 5.34 23.66 -14.65
CA GLU A 80 6.61 23.75 -13.94
C GLU A 80 7.44 22.49 -14.18
N GLU A 81 6.83 21.32 -13.95
CA GLU A 81 7.49 20.03 -14.17
C GLU A 81 7.70 19.77 -15.66
N PHE A 82 6.72 20.11 -16.49
CA PHE A 82 6.80 19.92 -17.94
C PHE A 82 8.01 20.63 -18.55
N TRP A 83 8.17 21.93 -18.26
CA TRP A 83 9.27 22.71 -18.83
C TRP A 83 10.63 22.31 -18.29
N ALA A 84 10.69 21.66 -17.12
CA ALA A 84 11.91 21.05 -16.59
C ALA A 84 12.30 19.75 -17.32
N LYS A 85 11.34 19.03 -17.93
CA LYS A 85 11.61 17.79 -18.70
C LYS A 85 11.86 18.01 -20.17
N VAL A 86 11.33 19.07 -20.76
CA VAL A 86 11.52 19.32 -22.19
C VAL A 86 12.96 19.76 -22.44
N GLU A 87 13.72 18.91 -23.14
CA GLU A 87 15.09 19.19 -23.55
C GLU A 87 15.14 19.88 -24.94
N PRO A 88 15.51 21.17 -25.02
CA PRO A 88 15.54 21.92 -26.28
C PRO A 88 16.37 21.26 -27.40
N GLU A 89 17.56 20.75 -27.05
CA GLU A 89 18.47 20.16 -28.03
C GLU A 89 17.94 18.84 -28.61
N LYS A 90 17.21 18.06 -27.80
CA LYS A 90 16.55 16.83 -28.24
C LYS A 90 15.42 17.13 -29.21
N VAL A 91 14.59 18.14 -28.91
CA VAL A 91 13.54 18.59 -29.82
C VAL A 91 14.15 19.10 -31.13
N ARG A 92 15.22 19.92 -31.04
CA ARG A 92 15.94 20.44 -32.21
C ARG A 92 16.50 19.34 -33.10
N SER A 93 17.14 18.32 -32.52
CA SER A 93 17.77 17.25 -33.30
C SER A 93 16.77 16.42 -34.09
N ILE A 94 15.54 16.25 -33.57
CA ILE A 94 14.46 15.52 -34.26
C ILE A 94 13.85 16.37 -35.39
N VAL A 95 13.63 17.67 -35.15
CA VAL A 95 12.94 18.55 -36.10
C VAL A 95 13.87 19.11 -37.18
N PHE A 96 15.14 19.37 -36.85
CA PHE A 96 16.10 20.01 -37.75
C PHE A 96 16.28 19.28 -39.10
N PRO A 97 16.39 17.94 -39.16
CA PRO A 97 16.47 17.22 -40.44
C PRO A 97 15.25 17.39 -41.34
N ARG A 98 14.10 17.77 -40.77
CA ARG A 98 12.82 17.97 -41.47
C ARG A 98 12.59 19.42 -41.93
N LEU A 99 13.54 20.31 -41.66
CA LEU A 99 13.52 21.70 -42.11
C LEU A 99 14.05 21.81 -43.55
N GLU A 100 13.22 22.29 -44.46
CA GLU A 100 13.57 22.49 -45.86
C GLU A 100 14.32 23.80 -46.09
N ARG A 101 15.62 23.71 -46.43
CA ARG A 101 16.52 24.87 -46.62
C ARG A 101 15.93 26.00 -47.48
N GLY A 102 15.29 25.64 -48.59
CA GLY A 102 14.69 26.60 -49.53
C GLY A 102 13.55 27.42 -48.91
N ARG A 103 12.72 26.80 -48.08
CA ARG A 103 11.57 27.44 -47.40
C ARG A 103 12.01 28.51 -46.41
N TYR A 104 13.20 28.38 -45.83
CA TYR A 104 13.75 29.30 -44.83
C TYR A 104 14.77 30.29 -45.40
N GLY A 105 14.81 30.47 -46.73
CA GLY A 105 15.69 31.44 -47.38
C GLY A 105 17.18 31.13 -47.17
N TYR A 106 17.54 29.85 -47.04
CA TYR A 106 18.93 29.40 -46.99
C TYR A 106 19.40 28.98 -48.39
N GLY A 107 20.26 29.80 -48.98
CA GLY A 107 20.75 29.64 -50.36
C GLY A 107 22.27 29.57 -50.49
N PHE A 108 22.73 29.47 -51.73
CA PHE A 108 24.15 29.31 -52.09
C PHE A 108 25.06 30.38 -51.49
N LEU A 109 24.64 31.66 -51.50
CA LEU A 109 25.41 32.77 -50.94
C LEU A 109 25.71 32.62 -49.44
N LYS A 110 24.75 32.12 -48.65
CA LYS A 110 24.94 31.91 -47.20
C LYS A 110 25.90 30.77 -46.91
N ARG A 111 25.81 29.70 -47.73
CA ARG A 111 26.75 28.58 -47.67
C ARG A 111 28.18 29.02 -48.01
N LEU A 112 28.33 29.93 -48.99
CA LEU A 112 29.63 30.44 -49.42
C LEU A 112 30.27 31.40 -48.40
N MET A 113 29.44 32.12 -47.63
CA MET A 113 29.88 32.90 -46.46
C MET A 113 30.17 32.05 -45.21
N GLY A 114 30.16 30.72 -45.32
CA GLY A 114 30.49 29.80 -44.22
C GLY A 114 29.42 29.66 -43.13
N VAL A 115 28.23 30.27 -43.29
CA VAL A 115 27.15 30.18 -42.29
C VAL A 115 26.44 28.85 -42.43
N SER A 116 26.41 28.04 -41.37
CA SER A 116 25.68 26.77 -41.39
C SER A 116 24.17 26.98 -41.43
N PHE A 117 23.42 26.02 -41.98
CA PHE A 117 21.95 26.11 -41.99
C PHE A 117 21.37 26.20 -40.58
N ARG A 118 21.99 25.51 -39.62
CA ARG A 118 21.65 25.57 -38.20
C ARG A 118 21.79 26.98 -37.64
N GLU A 119 22.96 27.60 -37.83
CA GLU A 119 23.20 28.99 -37.41
C GLU A 119 22.25 29.98 -38.08
N HIS A 120 21.94 29.76 -39.36
CA HIS A 120 20.95 30.59 -40.08
C HIS A 120 19.56 30.47 -39.46
N MET A 121 19.11 29.27 -39.09
CA MET A 121 17.84 29.08 -38.40
C MET A 121 17.85 29.73 -37.01
N GLU A 122 18.88 29.51 -36.20
CA GLU A 122 19.01 30.06 -34.85
C GLU A 122 18.97 31.60 -34.84
N ARG A 123 19.65 32.25 -35.79
CA ARG A 123 19.66 33.72 -35.92
C ARG A 123 18.32 34.30 -36.38
N ASN A 124 17.47 33.50 -37.04
CA ASN A 124 16.21 33.96 -37.63
C ASN A 124 14.98 33.38 -36.93
N CYS A 125 15.12 32.86 -35.71
CA CYS A 125 14.03 32.25 -34.94
C CYS A 125 12.80 33.15 -34.75
N HIS A 126 12.97 34.47 -34.74
CA HIS A 126 11.87 35.43 -34.61
C HIS A 126 11.06 35.61 -35.91
N LYS A 127 11.58 35.17 -37.07
CA LYS A 127 10.97 35.42 -38.39
C LYS A 127 10.02 34.32 -38.85
N PHE A 128 10.12 33.13 -38.27
CA PHE A 128 9.38 31.95 -38.72
C PHE A 128 8.33 31.57 -37.69
N GLN A 129 7.11 31.36 -38.18
CA GLN A 129 5.95 31.06 -37.34
C GLN A 129 5.33 29.69 -37.66
N ASP A 130 5.93 28.88 -38.53
CA ASP A 130 5.46 27.52 -38.75
C ASP A 130 5.86 26.58 -37.60
N VAL A 131 5.16 25.45 -37.50
CA VAL A 131 5.30 24.46 -36.43
C VAL A 131 6.74 24.01 -36.24
N ARG A 132 7.43 23.62 -37.32
CA ARG A 132 8.79 23.06 -37.24
C ARG A 132 9.80 24.11 -36.82
N ALA A 133 9.67 25.34 -37.33
CA ALA A 133 10.52 26.44 -36.89
C ALA A 133 10.28 26.80 -35.42
N ARG A 134 9.02 26.83 -34.95
CA ARG A 134 8.71 27.09 -33.53
C ARG A 134 9.30 26.02 -32.60
N LEU A 135 9.18 24.74 -32.97
CA LEU A 135 9.80 23.63 -32.23
C LEU A 135 11.33 23.72 -32.23
N PHE A 136 11.96 23.97 -33.38
CA PHE A 136 13.41 24.14 -33.46
C PHE A 136 13.89 25.32 -32.59
N CYS A 137 13.18 26.44 -32.65
CA CYS A 137 13.54 27.64 -31.91
C CYS A 137 13.15 27.61 -30.43
N MET A 138 12.31 26.65 -30.01
CA MET A 138 11.72 26.58 -28.68
C MET A 138 11.01 27.88 -28.28
N ASN A 139 10.33 28.51 -29.23
CA ASN A 139 9.68 29.82 -29.05
C ASN A 139 8.28 29.68 -28.43
N TYR A 140 8.25 29.30 -27.16
CA TYR A 140 7.04 29.12 -26.35
C TYR A 140 7.19 29.84 -25.01
N SER A 141 6.10 30.42 -24.50
CA SER A 141 6.05 30.90 -23.13
C SER A 141 6.24 29.73 -22.16
N LYS A 142 6.85 30.00 -21.00
CA LYS A 142 7.13 28.99 -19.97
C LYS A 142 5.98 28.81 -18.98
N ASP A 143 4.76 29.10 -19.43
CA ASP A 143 3.52 28.94 -18.69
C ASP A 143 2.70 27.77 -19.27
N PHE A 144 1.51 27.56 -18.71
CA PHE A 144 0.59 26.50 -19.11
C PHE A 144 0.09 26.66 -20.55
N ASP A 145 -0.17 27.89 -21.01
CA ASP A 145 -0.64 28.13 -22.38
C ASP A 145 0.47 27.84 -23.41
N GLY A 146 1.71 28.20 -23.08
CA GLY A 146 2.88 27.81 -23.86
C GLY A 146 3.07 26.30 -23.91
N MET A 147 2.80 25.59 -22.80
CA MET A 147 2.83 24.12 -22.76
C MET A 147 1.80 23.53 -23.73
N LEU A 148 0.54 23.98 -23.68
CA LEU A 148 -0.52 23.49 -24.59
C LEU A 148 -0.14 23.71 -26.06
N LYS A 149 0.40 24.90 -26.39
CA LYS A 149 0.85 25.22 -27.74
C LYS A 149 2.01 24.33 -28.18
N PHE A 150 2.99 24.10 -27.31
CA PHE A 150 4.09 23.17 -27.58
C PHE A 150 3.57 21.76 -27.83
N LEU A 151 2.69 21.26 -26.97
CA LEU A 151 2.13 19.90 -27.08
C LEU A 151 1.38 19.70 -28.40
N SER A 152 0.59 20.70 -28.81
CA SER A 152 -0.10 20.69 -30.11
C SER A 152 0.88 20.58 -31.27
N ASP A 153 1.95 21.38 -31.25
CA ASP A 153 2.99 21.39 -32.29
C ASP A 153 3.80 20.08 -32.29
N ALA A 154 4.15 19.59 -31.10
CA ALA A 154 4.96 18.40 -30.89
C ALA A 154 4.21 17.09 -31.19
N ARG A 155 2.88 17.06 -31.04
CA ARG A 155 2.07 15.86 -31.32
C ARG A 155 2.33 15.30 -32.71
N GLU A 156 2.34 16.17 -33.72
CA GLU A 156 2.46 15.77 -35.13
C GLU A 156 3.89 15.45 -35.54
N GLU A 157 4.86 16.16 -34.97
CA GLU A 157 6.27 16.04 -35.35
C GLU A 157 7.03 15.02 -34.49
N LEU A 158 6.69 14.88 -33.21
CA LEU A 158 7.46 14.10 -32.24
C LEU A 158 6.74 12.84 -31.76
N GLY A 159 5.41 12.72 -31.97
CA GLY A 159 4.65 11.55 -31.52
C GLY A 159 4.63 11.36 -29.99
N ILE A 160 4.62 12.48 -29.25
CA ILE A 160 4.73 12.48 -27.80
C ILE A 160 3.47 11.96 -27.09
N SER A 161 3.67 11.40 -25.90
CA SER A 161 2.62 11.04 -24.94
C SER A 161 2.96 11.62 -23.56
N LEU A 162 1.94 12.03 -22.82
CA LEU A 162 2.09 12.55 -21.45
C LEU A 162 1.79 11.46 -20.43
N LEU A 163 2.69 11.27 -19.48
CA LEU A 163 2.48 10.41 -18.32
C LEU A 163 2.54 11.29 -17.07
N VAL A 164 1.46 11.36 -16.30
CA VAL A 164 1.35 12.29 -15.16
C VAL A 164 1.16 11.48 -13.88
N ASP A 165 2.10 11.61 -12.94
CA ASP A 165 2.04 10.92 -11.65
C ASP A 165 1.75 11.91 -10.50
N GLU A 166 1.31 11.37 -9.35
CA GLU A 166 1.07 12.14 -8.12
C GLU A 166 0.09 13.32 -8.29
N VAL A 167 -0.99 13.11 -9.04
CA VAL A 167 -2.04 14.12 -9.22
C VAL A 167 -2.71 14.45 -7.88
N ARG A 168 -2.82 15.74 -7.58
CA ARG A 168 -3.43 16.30 -6.37
C ARG A 168 -4.59 17.22 -6.74
N GLU A 169 -5.38 17.60 -5.74
CA GLU A 169 -6.58 18.42 -5.91
C GLU A 169 -6.31 19.75 -6.64
N ASN A 170 -5.21 20.43 -6.32
CA ASN A 170 -4.80 21.68 -6.96
C ASN A 170 -4.45 21.53 -8.46
N HIS A 171 -4.15 20.31 -8.93
CA HIS A 171 -3.83 20.03 -10.34
C HIS A 171 -5.08 19.81 -11.21
N VAL A 172 -6.22 19.49 -10.59
CA VAL A 172 -7.47 19.16 -11.31
C VAL A 172 -7.90 20.24 -12.30
N PRO A 173 -7.87 21.56 -11.98
CA PRO A 173 -8.22 22.60 -12.94
C PRO A 173 -7.32 22.64 -14.17
N GLN A 174 -6.02 22.39 -14.01
CA GLN A 174 -5.07 22.35 -15.12
C GLN A 174 -5.25 21.10 -15.97
N ILE A 175 -5.46 19.94 -15.35
CA ILE A 175 -5.81 18.70 -16.05
C ILE A 175 -7.08 18.89 -16.87
N HIS A 176 -8.09 19.55 -16.32
CA HIS A 176 -9.32 19.88 -17.04
C HIS A 176 -9.04 20.70 -18.31
N ARG A 177 -8.24 21.77 -18.18
CA ARG A 177 -7.84 22.60 -19.31
C ARG A 177 -7.05 21.80 -20.35
N LEU A 178 -6.12 20.94 -19.92
CA LEU A 178 -5.35 20.07 -20.82
C LEU A 178 -6.27 19.15 -21.63
N ILE A 179 -7.19 18.46 -20.97
CA ILE A 179 -8.12 17.52 -21.61
C ILE A 179 -9.06 18.25 -22.59
N ASN A 180 -9.56 19.43 -22.23
CA ASN A 180 -10.50 20.18 -23.04
C ASN A 180 -9.85 21.06 -24.12
N SER A 181 -8.54 21.30 -24.04
CA SER A 181 -7.81 22.10 -25.03
C SER A 181 -7.86 21.51 -26.45
N GLY A 182 -8.22 20.22 -26.58
CA GLY A 182 -8.26 19.54 -27.87
C GLY A 182 -6.86 19.30 -28.46
N VAL A 183 -5.80 19.46 -27.66
CA VAL A 183 -4.41 19.20 -28.05
C VAL A 183 -4.22 17.79 -28.59
N GLY A 184 -5.02 16.80 -28.15
CA GLY A 184 -5.06 15.46 -28.74
C GLY A 184 -3.77 14.67 -28.58
N VAL A 185 -2.94 15.04 -27.59
CA VAL A 185 -1.81 14.25 -27.13
C VAL A 185 -2.35 13.16 -26.19
N PRO A 186 -1.96 11.89 -26.34
CA PRO A 186 -2.36 10.84 -25.42
C PRO A 186 -1.87 11.15 -24.00
N VAL A 187 -2.73 10.94 -22.99
CA VAL A 187 -2.39 11.22 -21.58
C VAL A 187 -2.77 10.02 -20.71
N VAL A 188 -1.84 9.55 -19.89
CA VAL A 188 -2.13 8.58 -18.82
C VAL A 188 -1.79 9.23 -17.48
N MET A 189 -2.76 9.28 -16.57
CA MET A 189 -2.59 9.95 -15.28
C MET A 189 -2.82 8.99 -14.12
N ALA A 190 -1.97 9.04 -13.09
CA ALA A 190 -2.20 8.37 -11.83
C ALA A 190 -2.88 9.31 -10.84
N ILE A 191 -4.11 8.98 -10.43
CA ILE A 191 -4.93 9.81 -9.55
C ILE A 191 -5.27 9.01 -8.29
N PRO A 192 -4.99 9.53 -7.07
CA PRO A 192 -5.48 8.91 -5.84
C PRO A 192 -7.00 8.87 -5.79
N THR A 193 -7.58 7.79 -5.24
CA THR A 193 -9.04 7.62 -5.15
C THR A 193 -9.72 8.79 -4.43
N GLU A 194 -9.09 9.36 -3.40
CA GLU A 194 -9.57 10.54 -2.67
C GLU A 194 -9.62 11.81 -3.55
N VAL A 195 -8.62 12.01 -4.41
CA VAL A 195 -8.60 13.17 -5.32
C VAL A 195 -9.66 12.99 -6.39
N TYR A 196 -9.79 11.79 -6.95
CA TYR A 196 -10.82 11.48 -7.94
C TYR A 196 -12.24 11.63 -7.36
N SER A 197 -12.50 11.21 -6.10
CA SER A 197 -13.83 11.31 -5.49
C SER A 197 -14.28 12.75 -5.24
N ARG A 198 -13.34 13.70 -5.13
CA ARG A 198 -13.59 15.15 -5.01
C ARG A 198 -13.83 15.85 -6.35
N VAL A 199 -13.66 15.16 -7.48
CA VAL A 199 -13.98 15.73 -8.80
C VAL A 199 -15.50 15.85 -8.94
N THR A 200 -16.03 17.06 -8.69
CA THR A 200 -17.46 17.37 -8.76
C THR A 200 -17.94 17.71 -10.17
N ASP A 201 -17.03 18.12 -11.06
CA ASP A 201 -17.37 18.43 -12.45
C ASP A 201 -17.70 17.15 -13.22
N LEU A 202 -18.95 17.04 -13.68
CA LEU A 202 -19.46 15.87 -14.40
C LEU A 202 -18.79 15.66 -15.76
N ALA A 203 -18.36 16.73 -16.44
CA ALA A 203 -17.70 16.62 -17.73
C ALA A 203 -16.29 16.06 -17.58
N ILE A 204 -15.56 16.49 -16.53
CA ILE A 204 -14.25 15.91 -16.18
C ILE A 204 -14.42 14.45 -15.81
N ARG A 205 -15.34 14.16 -14.89
CA ARG A 205 -15.54 12.81 -14.39
C ARG A 205 -15.86 11.83 -15.51
N ARG A 206 -16.73 12.23 -16.45
CA ARG A 206 -17.06 11.42 -17.63
C ARG A 206 -15.83 11.12 -18.50
N ARG A 207 -14.97 12.10 -18.76
CA ARG A 207 -13.73 11.88 -19.53
C ARG A 207 -12.70 11.01 -18.78
N LEU A 208 -12.60 11.14 -17.46
CA LEU A 208 -11.75 10.26 -16.65
C LEU A 208 -12.33 8.83 -16.59
N ASP A 209 -13.66 8.68 -16.66
CA ASP A 209 -14.37 7.40 -16.62
C ASP A 209 -14.34 6.63 -17.95
N GLU A 210 -14.27 7.33 -19.09
CA GLU A 210 -14.23 6.73 -20.44
C GLU A 210 -13.11 5.69 -20.60
N SER A 211 -11.93 5.98 -20.07
CA SER A 211 -10.77 5.07 -20.10
C SER A 211 -10.15 4.89 -18.71
N ARG A 212 -11.01 4.63 -17.71
CA ARG A 212 -10.63 4.40 -16.32
C ARG A 212 -10.01 3.02 -16.09
N ILE A 213 -8.88 3.01 -15.39
CA ILE A 213 -8.20 1.83 -14.87
C ILE A 213 -8.27 1.88 -13.34
N THR A 214 -9.19 1.11 -12.75
CA THR A 214 -9.37 1.07 -11.29
C THR A 214 -8.50 -0.03 -10.68
N LEU A 215 -7.58 0.38 -9.80
CA LEU A 215 -6.74 -0.49 -8.97
C LEU A 215 -7.36 -0.80 -7.60
N ASP A 216 -8.54 -0.26 -7.30
CA ASP A 216 -9.25 -0.52 -6.04
C ASP A 216 -9.85 -1.93 -5.96
N SER A 217 -9.78 -2.73 -7.04
CA SER A 217 -10.10 -4.16 -6.98
C SER A 217 -8.95 -4.90 -6.30
N ALA A 218 -9.26 -5.52 -5.16
CA ALA A 218 -8.34 -6.25 -4.30
C ALA A 218 -7.38 -7.14 -5.09
N LEU A 219 -6.09 -7.09 -4.73
CA LEU A 219 -5.07 -8.04 -5.16
C LEU A 219 -5.65 -9.46 -5.13
N THR A 220 -5.41 -10.26 -6.16
CA THR A 220 -5.82 -11.67 -6.12
C THR A 220 -4.75 -12.51 -5.43
N GLU A 221 -5.11 -13.72 -4.99
CA GLU A 221 -4.12 -14.70 -4.52
C GLU A 221 -3.00 -14.94 -5.55
N GLU A 222 -3.36 -14.96 -6.83
CA GLU A 222 -2.42 -15.14 -7.93
C GLU A 222 -1.48 -13.94 -8.10
N ASP A 223 -1.97 -12.71 -7.90
CA ASP A 223 -1.12 -11.52 -7.84
C ASP A 223 -0.13 -11.60 -6.67
N ILE A 224 -0.57 -12.03 -5.48
CA ILE A 224 0.28 -12.18 -4.30
C ILE A 224 1.38 -13.20 -4.56
N ARG A 225 1.02 -14.35 -5.14
CA ARG A 225 1.97 -15.41 -5.50
C ARG A 225 3.05 -14.88 -6.44
N GLU A 226 2.66 -14.24 -7.53
CA GLU A 226 3.61 -13.71 -8.51
C GLU A 226 4.48 -12.57 -7.92
N ILE A 227 3.93 -11.73 -7.04
CA ILE A 227 4.72 -10.71 -6.33
C ILE A 227 5.80 -11.37 -5.46
N VAL A 228 5.43 -12.35 -4.64
CA VAL A 228 6.39 -13.08 -3.78
C VAL A 228 7.45 -13.78 -4.62
N GLU A 229 7.06 -14.44 -5.71
CA GLU A 229 7.99 -15.12 -6.63
C GLU A 229 8.95 -14.15 -7.32
N THR A 230 8.43 -13.02 -7.80
CA THR A 230 9.21 -12.03 -8.56
C THR A 230 10.24 -11.33 -7.68
N TYR A 231 9.86 -10.99 -6.45
CA TYR A 231 10.67 -10.19 -5.55
C TYR A 231 11.48 -11.02 -4.54
N CYS A 232 11.06 -12.24 -4.22
CA CYS A 232 11.78 -13.12 -3.32
C CYS A 232 11.65 -14.61 -3.66
N SER A 233 12.00 -14.97 -4.90
CA SER A 233 12.00 -16.37 -5.35
C SER A 233 12.65 -17.38 -4.39
N PRO A 234 13.78 -17.10 -3.70
CA PRO A 234 14.42 -18.09 -2.83
C PRO A 234 13.60 -18.51 -1.60
N LEU A 235 12.67 -17.65 -1.15
CA LEU A 235 11.85 -17.84 0.05
C LEU A 235 10.36 -17.97 -0.28
N ARG A 236 10.00 -18.20 -1.55
CA ARG A 236 8.61 -18.13 -2.00
C ARG A 236 7.68 -19.11 -1.28
N GLU A 237 8.16 -20.33 -0.99
CA GLU A 237 7.36 -21.41 -0.41
C GLU A 237 7.02 -21.08 1.05
N GLU A 238 7.94 -20.41 1.75
CA GLU A 238 7.77 -20.00 3.13
C GLU A 238 6.97 -18.69 3.22
N LEU A 239 7.27 -17.70 2.38
CA LEU A 239 6.64 -16.37 2.41
C LEU A 239 5.19 -16.38 1.92
N PHE A 240 4.89 -17.11 0.85
CA PHE A 240 3.58 -17.02 0.20
C PHE A 240 2.41 -17.37 1.13
N PRO A 241 2.43 -18.50 1.89
CA PRO A 241 1.36 -18.82 2.82
C PRO A 241 1.13 -17.73 3.89
N VAL A 242 2.20 -17.19 4.45
CA VAL A 242 2.14 -16.16 5.50
C VAL A 242 1.60 -14.84 4.94
N VAL A 243 2.10 -14.39 3.79
CA VAL A 243 1.61 -13.16 3.14
C VAL A 243 0.14 -13.31 2.76
N LEU A 244 -0.26 -14.48 2.28
CA LEU A 244 -1.65 -14.77 1.90
C LEU A 244 -2.58 -14.73 3.12
N GLU A 245 -2.16 -15.30 4.25
CA GLU A 245 -2.92 -15.26 5.52
C GLU A 245 -3.10 -13.81 6.00
N LEU A 246 -2.02 -13.02 6.05
CA LEU A 246 -2.06 -11.62 6.46
C LEU A 246 -2.88 -10.75 5.51
N TRP A 247 -2.87 -11.05 4.21
CA TRP A 247 -3.73 -10.40 3.23
C TRP A 247 -5.21 -10.75 3.45
N ASN A 248 -5.54 -12.03 3.65
CA ASN A 248 -6.89 -12.48 3.99
C ASN A 248 -7.41 -11.86 5.29
N GLY A 249 -6.53 -11.69 6.28
CA GLY A 249 -6.77 -10.99 7.54
C GLY A 249 -6.89 -9.47 7.42
N ARG A 250 -6.69 -8.89 6.22
CA ARG A 250 -6.66 -7.44 5.95
C ARG A 250 -5.57 -6.67 6.69
N GLU A 251 -4.50 -7.34 7.09
CA GLU A 251 -3.30 -6.72 7.66
C GLU A 251 -2.40 -6.15 6.55
N LEU A 252 -2.30 -6.88 5.43
CA LEU A 252 -1.56 -6.45 4.24
C LEU A 252 -2.51 -6.12 3.10
N ASN A 253 -2.86 -4.84 2.95
CA ASN A 253 -3.88 -4.40 1.99
C ASN A 253 -3.31 -3.87 0.66
N THR A 254 -1.99 -3.65 0.59
CA THR A 254 -1.34 -2.99 -0.54
C THR A 254 -0.10 -3.75 -1.00
N VAL A 255 0.31 -3.57 -2.27
CA VAL A 255 1.59 -4.13 -2.75
C VAL A 255 2.76 -3.55 -1.96
N SER A 256 2.70 -2.26 -1.64
CA SER A 256 3.71 -1.62 -0.80
C SER A 256 3.84 -2.30 0.57
N SER A 257 2.73 -2.56 1.25
CA SER A 257 2.75 -3.21 2.57
C SER A 257 3.25 -4.64 2.48
N ILE A 258 2.90 -5.38 1.42
CA ILE A 258 3.42 -6.74 1.19
C ILE A 258 4.94 -6.71 1.01
N LEU A 259 5.46 -5.83 0.13
CA LEU A 259 6.89 -5.73 -0.13
C LEU A 259 7.67 -5.26 1.10
N GLN A 260 7.12 -4.31 1.87
CA GLN A 260 7.73 -3.85 3.12
C GLN A 260 7.76 -4.96 4.18
N PHE A 261 6.67 -5.72 4.30
CA PHE A 261 6.61 -6.88 5.18
C PHE A 261 7.69 -7.91 4.82
N ILE A 262 7.72 -8.39 3.56
CA ILE A 262 8.71 -9.37 3.12
C ILE A 262 10.14 -8.88 3.40
N ARG A 263 10.42 -7.61 3.09
CA ARG A 263 11.74 -7.03 3.34
C ARG A 263 12.10 -7.03 4.83
N SER A 264 11.22 -6.50 5.68
CA SER A 264 11.44 -6.43 7.12
C SER A 264 11.70 -7.80 7.71
N GLU A 265 10.93 -8.79 7.27
CA GLU A 265 11.01 -10.16 7.76
C GLU A 265 12.30 -10.86 7.34
N VAL A 266 12.71 -10.67 6.10
CA VAL A 266 13.94 -11.26 5.59
C VAL A 266 15.17 -10.57 6.17
N GLU A 267 15.16 -9.24 6.32
CA GLU A 267 16.25 -8.51 7.01
C GLU A 267 16.39 -8.98 8.47
N ARG A 268 15.27 -9.22 9.17
CA ARG A 268 15.25 -9.76 10.54
C ARG A 268 15.84 -11.17 10.61
N ALA A 269 15.38 -12.07 9.74
CA ALA A 269 15.87 -13.44 9.71
C ALA A 269 17.36 -13.51 9.27
N GLU A 270 17.77 -12.70 8.29
CA GLU A 270 19.17 -12.61 7.84
C GLU A 270 20.11 -12.19 8.97
N ALA A 271 19.68 -11.30 9.86
CA ALA A 271 20.49 -10.83 11.00
C ALA A 271 20.91 -11.96 11.95
N ASN A 272 20.09 -13.01 12.08
CA ASN A 272 20.38 -14.16 12.94
C ASN A 272 21.12 -15.30 12.21
N CYS A 273 21.23 -15.21 10.89
CA CYS A 273 21.59 -16.36 10.04
C CYS A 273 22.88 -16.19 9.23
N ASN A 274 23.59 -15.06 9.35
CA ASN A 274 24.87 -14.80 8.67
C ASN A 274 24.87 -15.11 7.16
N GLY A 275 23.73 -14.95 6.49
CA GLY A 275 23.55 -15.21 5.06
C GLY A 275 23.25 -16.66 4.65
N ASP A 276 23.06 -17.59 5.59
CA ASP A 276 22.59 -18.96 5.27
C ASP A 276 21.09 -18.97 4.97
N LEU A 277 20.73 -19.25 3.71
CA LEU A 277 19.34 -19.32 3.24
C LEU A 277 18.50 -20.36 4.01
N SER A 278 19.09 -21.50 4.38
CA SER A 278 18.37 -22.55 5.10
C SER A 278 18.01 -22.11 6.53
N CYS A 279 18.96 -21.46 7.21
CA CYS A 279 18.70 -20.80 8.49
C CYS A 279 17.62 -19.71 8.34
N VAL A 280 17.70 -18.88 7.30
CA VAL A 280 16.71 -17.81 7.07
C VAL A 280 15.30 -18.37 6.88
N LYS A 281 15.15 -19.47 6.12
CA LYS A 281 13.88 -20.18 5.95
C LYS A 281 13.34 -20.67 7.30
N GLU A 282 14.19 -21.32 8.09
CA GLU A 282 13.79 -21.81 9.41
C GLU A 282 13.39 -20.69 10.36
N GLU A 283 14.17 -19.61 10.41
CA GLU A 283 13.93 -18.47 11.30
C GLU A 283 12.65 -17.72 10.93
N PHE A 284 12.39 -17.57 9.63
CA PHE A 284 11.15 -17.03 9.13
C PHE A 284 9.94 -17.90 9.51
N LEU A 285 10.01 -19.22 9.28
CA LEU A 285 8.91 -20.12 9.64
C LEU A 285 8.67 -20.15 11.15
N LYS A 286 9.73 -20.18 11.95
CA LYS A 286 9.66 -20.16 13.42
C LYS A 286 8.94 -18.93 13.96
N SER A 287 9.00 -17.79 13.28
CA SER A 287 8.37 -16.53 13.71
C SER A 287 6.91 -16.37 13.30
N HIS A 288 6.39 -17.23 12.40
CA HIS A 288 5.05 -17.07 11.82
C HIS A 288 4.16 -18.32 11.93
N THR A 289 4.64 -19.41 12.54
CA THR A 289 3.85 -20.63 12.74
C THR A 289 3.84 -21.05 14.19
N LEU A 290 2.66 -21.40 14.71
CA LEU A 290 2.54 -22.06 16.02
C LEU A 290 2.85 -23.53 15.82
N LYS A 291 3.79 -24.05 16.61
CA LYS A 291 4.21 -25.45 16.51
C LYS A 291 3.13 -26.40 17.02
N ASP A 292 2.48 -26.02 18.11
CA ASP A 292 1.36 -26.75 18.71
C ASP A 292 0.40 -25.71 19.31
N PRO A 293 -0.69 -25.34 18.60
CA PRO A 293 -1.62 -24.33 19.09
C PRO A 293 -2.22 -24.63 20.46
N GLU A 294 -2.39 -25.90 20.85
CA GLU A 294 -2.93 -26.25 22.16
C GLU A 294 -1.88 -26.05 23.27
N GLU A 295 -0.66 -26.53 23.05
CA GLU A 295 0.44 -26.34 24.00
C GLU A 295 0.80 -24.85 24.12
N ASP A 296 0.87 -24.14 22.99
CA ASP A 296 1.16 -22.72 22.91
C ASP A 296 0.04 -21.90 23.57
N SER A 297 -1.23 -22.33 23.46
CA SER A 297 -2.35 -21.71 24.20
C SER A 297 -2.16 -21.84 25.70
N ARG A 298 -1.75 -23.01 26.20
CA ARG A 298 -1.51 -23.23 27.64
C ARG A 298 -0.33 -22.42 28.16
N LYS A 299 0.74 -22.30 27.37
CA LYS A 299 1.90 -21.45 27.70
C LYS A 299 1.50 -19.99 27.75
N LEU A 300 0.80 -19.49 26.73
CA LEU A 300 0.32 -18.12 26.68
C LEU A 300 -0.66 -17.83 27.83
N GLU A 301 -1.58 -18.75 28.16
CA GLU A 301 -2.48 -18.63 29.30
C GLU A 301 -1.72 -18.43 30.62
N LYS A 302 -0.63 -19.20 30.81
CA LYS A 302 0.22 -19.02 31.98
C LYS A 302 0.86 -17.63 32.01
N LEU A 303 1.43 -17.17 30.89
CA LEU A 303 2.04 -15.84 30.79
C LEU A 303 1.02 -14.72 31.04
N VAL A 304 -0.20 -14.84 30.50
CA VAL A 304 -1.29 -13.90 30.76
C VAL A 304 -1.64 -13.87 32.25
N ARG A 305 -1.71 -15.02 32.93
CA ARG A 305 -1.94 -15.08 34.38
C ARG A 305 -0.82 -14.41 35.17
N ASP A 306 0.44 -14.71 34.81
CA ASP A 306 1.62 -14.17 35.48
C ASP A 306 1.67 -12.63 35.33
N GLU A 307 1.36 -12.10 34.15
CA GLU A 307 1.29 -10.64 33.90
C GLU A 307 0.07 -9.96 34.54
N LEU A 308 -1.12 -10.61 34.57
CA LEU A 308 -2.27 -10.10 35.34
C LEU A 308 -1.90 -9.96 36.82
N ASN A 309 -1.17 -10.94 37.37
CA ASN A 309 -0.74 -10.94 38.75
C ASN A 309 0.33 -9.87 39.01
N ALA A 310 1.30 -9.72 38.11
CA ALA A 310 2.32 -8.68 38.18
C ALA A 310 1.74 -7.26 38.13
N MET A 311 0.69 -7.05 37.32
CA MET A 311 -0.01 -5.77 37.20
C MET A 311 -1.18 -5.59 38.17
N SER A 312 -1.37 -6.51 39.12
CA SER A 312 -2.57 -6.57 39.96
C SER A 312 -2.86 -5.26 40.70
N HIS A 313 -1.83 -4.66 41.29
CA HIS A 313 -1.93 -3.39 42.00
C HIS A 313 -2.33 -2.23 41.07
N ASP A 314 -1.69 -2.10 39.91
CA ASP A 314 -1.95 -1.03 38.93
C ASP A 314 -3.38 -1.11 38.35
N LEU A 315 -3.88 -2.33 38.19
CA LEU A 315 -5.17 -2.62 37.57
C LEU A 315 -6.32 -2.73 38.58
N GLY A 316 -6.06 -2.62 39.89
CA GLY A 316 -7.06 -2.79 40.94
C GLY A 316 -7.60 -4.22 41.05
N ILE A 317 -6.81 -5.21 40.65
CA ILE A 317 -7.16 -6.63 40.72
C ILE A 317 -6.84 -7.12 42.14
N SER A 318 -7.86 -7.59 42.86
CA SER A 318 -7.71 -8.10 44.23
C SER A 318 -7.25 -9.55 44.28
N TYR A 319 -7.49 -10.33 43.21
CA TYR A 319 -7.11 -11.74 43.15
C TYR A 319 -6.98 -12.22 41.71
N VAL A 320 -5.96 -13.04 41.43
CA VAL A 320 -5.81 -13.80 40.17
C VAL A 320 -5.70 -15.28 40.52
N HIS A 321 -6.51 -16.13 39.89
CA HIS A 321 -6.44 -17.57 40.14
C HIS A 321 -5.16 -18.15 39.53
N PRO A 322 -4.39 -18.98 40.26
CA PRO A 322 -3.10 -19.47 39.79
C PRO A 322 -3.21 -20.53 38.66
N ARG A 323 -4.41 -21.06 38.40
CA ARG A 323 -4.72 -22.09 37.40
C ARG A 323 -6.09 -21.84 36.79
N GLY A 324 -6.49 -22.64 35.80
CA GLY A 324 -7.87 -22.67 35.33
C GLY A 324 -8.86 -22.94 36.48
N LYS A 325 -10.02 -22.30 36.43
CA LYS A 325 -11.06 -22.38 37.46
C LYS A 325 -12.30 -23.11 36.92
N ARG A 326 -12.81 -24.06 37.70
CA ARG A 326 -14.09 -24.71 37.36
C ARG A 326 -15.25 -23.76 37.63
N VAL A 327 -16.14 -23.64 36.66
CA VAL A 327 -17.37 -22.86 36.71
C VAL A 327 -18.54 -23.74 36.32
N GLU A 328 -19.73 -23.45 36.84
CA GLU A 328 -20.96 -24.15 36.49
C GLU A 328 -21.83 -23.26 35.61
N VAL A 329 -22.32 -23.81 34.51
CA VAL A 329 -23.19 -23.15 33.53
C VAL A 329 -24.29 -24.12 33.14
N ASP A 330 -25.56 -23.76 33.36
CA ASP A 330 -26.72 -24.60 33.03
C ASP A 330 -26.62 -26.05 33.56
N GLY A 331 -26.06 -26.24 34.77
CA GLY A 331 -25.84 -27.55 35.39
C GLY A 331 -24.66 -28.37 34.81
N LYS A 332 -23.84 -27.77 33.94
CA LYS A 332 -22.61 -28.37 33.40
C LYS A 332 -21.37 -27.65 33.94
N TYR A 333 -20.34 -28.41 34.26
CA TYR A 333 -19.05 -27.85 34.67
C TYR A 333 -18.16 -27.58 33.46
N ALA A 334 -17.57 -26.38 33.39
CA ALA A 334 -16.53 -26.02 32.43
C ALA A 334 -15.32 -25.43 33.17
N VAL A 335 -14.16 -25.38 32.50
CA VAL A 335 -12.95 -24.77 33.05
C VAL A 335 -12.67 -23.49 32.28
N VAL A 336 -12.68 -22.36 32.98
CA VAL A 336 -12.18 -21.10 32.43
C VAL A 336 -10.68 -21.01 32.69
N GLY A 337 -9.90 -20.66 31.67
CA GLY A 337 -8.44 -20.59 31.74
C GLY A 337 -7.94 -19.40 32.57
N LEU A 338 -8.69 -18.30 32.55
CA LEU A 338 -8.40 -17.07 33.30
C LEU A 338 -9.55 -16.80 34.28
N PHE A 339 -9.21 -16.50 35.53
CA PHE A 339 -10.15 -15.98 36.54
C PHE A 339 -9.44 -14.94 37.39
N PHE A 340 -10.03 -13.77 37.54
CA PHE A 340 -9.57 -12.76 38.48
C PHE A 340 -10.73 -11.94 39.04
N LEU A 341 -10.51 -11.35 40.21
CA LEU A 341 -11.46 -10.46 40.89
C LEU A 341 -10.96 -9.03 40.81
N ARG A 342 -11.86 -8.12 40.46
CA ARG A 342 -11.61 -6.68 40.43
C ARG A 342 -12.90 -5.97 40.83
N ASP A 343 -12.80 -5.03 41.77
CA ASP A 343 -13.93 -4.24 42.26
C ASP A 343 -15.14 -5.09 42.71
N ASP A 344 -14.89 -6.21 43.42
CA ASP A 344 -15.91 -7.21 43.83
C ASP A 344 -16.66 -7.92 42.68
N VAL A 345 -16.13 -7.89 41.46
CA VAL A 345 -16.72 -8.52 40.27
C VAL A 345 -15.77 -9.55 39.66
N ALA A 346 -16.32 -10.69 39.24
CA ALA A 346 -15.56 -11.75 38.59
C ALA A 346 -15.30 -11.42 37.11
N HIS A 347 -14.07 -11.66 36.69
CA HIS A 347 -13.65 -11.64 35.30
C HIS A 347 -13.16 -13.04 34.93
N VAL A 348 -13.70 -13.58 33.85
CA VAL A 348 -13.38 -14.91 33.32
C VAL A 348 -12.83 -14.81 31.92
N GLY A 349 -11.99 -15.76 31.51
CA GLY A 349 -11.52 -15.77 30.14
C GLY A 349 -10.89 -17.07 29.68
N LEU A 350 -10.62 -17.12 28.39
CA LEU A 350 -9.98 -18.22 27.69
C LEU A 350 -8.81 -17.71 26.86
N VAL A 351 -7.80 -18.56 26.70
CA VAL A 351 -6.73 -18.37 25.72
C VAL A 351 -6.84 -19.51 24.72
N LYS A 352 -7.09 -19.16 23.46
CA LYS A 352 -7.31 -20.13 22.37
C LYS A 352 -6.59 -19.67 21.12
N LEU A 353 -5.51 -20.35 20.78
CA LEU A 353 -4.78 -20.16 19.56
C LEU A 353 -5.22 -21.19 18.52
N LYS A 354 -5.15 -20.82 17.24
CA LYS A 354 -5.52 -21.66 16.10
C LYS A 354 -4.50 -21.47 14.99
N ASN A 355 -4.26 -22.55 14.24
CA ASN A 355 -3.61 -22.49 12.92
C ASN A 355 -4.63 -22.47 11.78
N ASP A 356 -5.93 -22.62 12.09
CA ASP A 356 -7.01 -22.71 11.11
C ASP A 356 -8.09 -21.63 11.33
N GLY A 357 -8.81 -21.30 10.27
CA GLY A 357 -9.93 -20.34 10.29
C GLY A 357 -11.22 -20.90 10.91
N SER A 358 -11.12 -21.87 11.83
CA SER A 358 -12.29 -22.47 12.48
C SER A 358 -13.07 -21.42 13.29
N ARG A 359 -14.40 -21.51 13.22
CA ARG A 359 -15.33 -20.53 13.84
C ARG A 359 -15.96 -21.04 15.12
N GLU A 360 -16.11 -22.35 15.25
CA GLU A 360 -16.81 -22.97 16.38
C GLU A 360 -15.81 -23.45 17.43
N ASP A 361 -16.00 -23.01 18.66
CA ASP A 361 -15.29 -23.50 19.84
C ASP A 361 -16.29 -23.62 20.99
N GLN A 362 -16.50 -24.85 21.46
CA GLN A 362 -17.49 -25.16 22.50
C GLN A 362 -17.16 -24.46 23.82
N ASP A 363 -15.88 -24.23 24.12
CA ASP A 363 -15.49 -23.55 25.37
C ASP A 363 -15.85 -22.07 25.31
N LEU A 364 -15.75 -21.44 24.13
CA LEU A 364 -16.15 -20.05 23.92
C LEU A 364 -17.66 -19.84 24.08
N GLU A 365 -18.47 -20.78 23.58
CA GLU A 365 -19.92 -20.75 23.80
C GLU A 365 -20.27 -20.83 25.28
N VAL A 366 -19.60 -21.73 26.02
CA VAL A 366 -19.83 -21.87 27.47
C VAL A 366 -19.39 -20.61 28.21
N LEU A 367 -18.21 -20.05 27.88
CA LEU A 367 -17.72 -18.80 28.47
C LEU A 367 -18.75 -17.67 28.35
N SER A 368 -19.40 -17.55 27.19
CA SER A 368 -20.39 -16.50 26.91
C SER A 368 -21.62 -16.53 27.83
N LYS A 369 -21.91 -17.70 28.43
CA LYS A 369 -23.06 -17.97 29.30
C LYS A 369 -22.74 -17.93 30.80
N VAL A 370 -21.46 -17.82 31.20
CA VAL A 370 -21.09 -17.77 32.63
C VAL A 370 -21.61 -16.46 33.24
N GLU A 371 -22.59 -16.51 34.13
CA GLU A 371 -23.15 -15.30 34.78
C GLU A 371 -22.59 -15.04 36.18
N LYS A 372 -22.22 -16.09 36.89
CA LYS A 372 -21.65 -16.02 38.25
C LYS A 372 -20.55 -17.05 38.42
N VAL A 373 -19.64 -16.78 39.35
CA VAL A 373 -18.59 -17.72 39.73
C VAL A 373 -18.50 -17.79 41.24
N GLU A 374 -18.57 -19.00 41.79
CA GLU A 374 -18.30 -19.23 43.21
C GLU A 374 -16.79 -19.15 43.48
N HIS A 375 -16.40 -18.39 44.50
CA HIS A 375 -15.03 -18.37 45.03
C HIS A 375 -15.08 -18.26 46.54
N GLU A 376 -14.39 -19.16 47.24
CA GLU A 376 -14.32 -19.14 48.71
C GLU A 376 -15.69 -19.06 49.39
N LYS A 377 -16.67 -19.83 48.86
CA LYS A 377 -18.06 -19.88 49.34
C LYS A 377 -18.86 -18.57 49.18
N ARG A 378 -18.36 -17.63 48.38
CA ARG A 378 -19.08 -16.42 47.96
C ARG A 378 -19.33 -16.46 46.45
N GLU A 379 -20.54 -16.10 46.03
CA GLU A 379 -20.85 -15.92 44.62
C GLU A 379 -20.45 -14.52 44.17
N TYR A 380 -19.70 -14.44 43.07
CA TYR A 380 -19.33 -13.20 42.42
C TYR A 380 -20.04 -13.10 41.06
N PRO A 381 -20.73 -11.99 40.73
CA PRO A 381 -21.27 -11.78 39.40
C PRO A 381 -20.14 -11.62 38.38
N VAL A 382 -20.33 -12.12 37.16
CA VAL A 382 -19.38 -11.98 36.06
C VAL A 382 -19.62 -10.66 35.34
N GLY A 383 -18.70 -9.70 35.51
CA GLY A 383 -18.70 -8.44 34.79
C GLY A 383 -17.82 -8.44 33.54
N GLY A 384 -16.91 -9.42 33.42
CA GLY A 384 -15.99 -9.50 32.27
C GLY A 384 -15.77 -10.90 31.73
N ARG A 385 -15.82 -11.01 30.41
CA ARG A 385 -15.50 -12.23 29.65
C ARG A 385 -14.46 -11.88 28.61
N LEU A 386 -13.35 -12.59 28.62
CA LEU A 386 -12.17 -12.26 27.83
C LEU A 386 -11.77 -13.46 26.96
N LEU A 387 -11.40 -13.20 25.71
CA LEU A 387 -10.80 -14.18 24.82
C LEU A 387 -9.47 -13.63 24.31
N VAL A 388 -8.37 -14.30 24.62
CA VAL A 388 -7.07 -14.04 23.99
C VAL A 388 -6.88 -15.06 22.87
N THR A 389 -6.74 -14.58 21.63
CA THR A 389 -6.67 -15.46 20.45
C THR A 389 -5.88 -14.81 19.32
N ASN A 390 -5.38 -15.63 18.40
CA ASN A 390 -4.88 -15.19 17.09
C ASN A 390 -5.87 -15.37 15.95
N SER A 391 -7.06 -15.91 16.24
CA SER A 391 -8.06 -16.18 15.22
C SER A 391 -9.10 -15.04 15.16
N PRO A 392 -9.20 -14.29 14.05
CA PRO A 392 -10.24 -13.29 13.90
C PRO A 392 -11.64 -13.91 13.78
N SER A 393 -11.73 -15.17 13.34
CA SER A 393 -12.98 -15.90 13.13
C SER A 393 -13.61 -16.43 14.40
N LEU A 394 -12.84 -16.60 15.48
CA LEU A 394 -13.38 -16.87 16.81
C LEU A 394 -13.95 -15.57 17.38
N ASP A 395 -15.27 -15.52 17.56
CA ASP A 395 -15.96 -14.34 18.06
C ASP A 395 -17.22 -14.70 18.84
N SER A 396 -17.59 -13.86 19.82
CA SER A 396 -18.81 -14.03 20.59
C SER A 396 -19.30 -12.67 21.13
N PRO A 397 -20.58 -12.29 20.96
CA PRO A 397 -21.07 -10.94 21.28
C PRO A 397 -20.89 -10.48 22.73
N ARG A 398 -20.75 -11.43 23.67
CA ARG A 398 -20.61 -11.15 25.12
C ARG A 398 -19.16 -11.24 25.60
N VAL A 399 -18.21 -11.48 24.71
CA VAL A 399 -16.80 -11.74 25.04
C VAL A 399 -15.93 -10.68 24.40
N THR A 400 -15.14 -9.98 25.21
CA THR A 400 -14.17 -9.03 24.71
C THR A 400 -12.95 -9.79 24.19
N LYS A 401 -12.62 -9.57 22.92
CA LYS A 401 -11.52 -10.26 22.23
C LYS A 401 -10.23 -9.43 22.25
N LEU A 402 -9.16 -10.00 22.79
CA LEU A 402 -7.79 -9.57 22.55
C LEU A 402 -7.25 -10.39 21.38
N LEU A 403 -7.28 -9.78 20.19
CA LEU A 403 -6.70 -10.38 18.99
C LEU A 403 -5.20 -10.05 18.96
N LEU A 404 -4.36 -11.10 18.93
CA LEU A 404 -2.91 -11.03 18.76
C LEU A 404 -2.54 -11.70 17.45
N SER A 405 -1.73 -11.10 16.59
CA SER A 405 -1.27 -11.81 15.39
C SER A 405 -0.42 -13.02 15.78
N THR A 406 -0.33 -14.04 14.91
CA THR A 406 0.52 -15.22 15.14
C THR A 406 1.98 -14.85 15.43
N MET A 407 2.46 -13.75 14.82
CA MET A 407 3.79 -13.21 15.08
C MET A 407 3.91 -12.61 16.49
N GLU A 408 2.90 -11.87 16.96
CA GLU A 408 2.87 -11.35 18.34
C GLU A 408 2.86 -12.47 19.36
N VAL A 409 2.02 -13.49 19.14
CA VAL A 409 1.96 -14.68 20.00
C VAL A 409 3.33 -15.35 20.09
N THR A 410 3.98 -15.56 18.95
CA THR A 410 5.31 -16.19 18.91
C THR A 410 6.35 -15.37 19.66
N ARG A 411 6.38 -14.05 19.49
CA ARG A 411 7.28 -13.15 20.23
C ARG A 411 7.06 -13.22 21.74
N ILE A 412 5.79 -13.22 22.16
CA ILE A 412 5.43 -13.32 23.58
C ILE A 412 5.89 -14.67 24.16
N LEU A 413 5.66 -15.78 23.44
CA LEU A 413 6.11 -17.10 23.84
C LEU A 413 7.64 -17.23 23.90
N GLN A 414 8.37 -16.40 23.14
CA GLN A 414 9.83 -16.29 23.18
C GLN A 414 10.37 -15.33 24.25
N GLY A 415 9.48 -14.64 25.00
CA GLY A 415 9.86 -13.84 26.16
C GLY A 415 9.62 -12.33 26.04
N ASP A 416 8.97 -11.85 24.97
CA ASP A 416 8.58 -10.45 24.83
C ASP A 416 7.35 -10.12 25.69
N LEU A 417 7.56 -10.08 27.02
CA LEU A 417 6.49 -9.86 28.00
C LEU A 417 5.99 -8.42 28.01
N ASP A 418 6.80 -7.46 27.56
CA ASP A 418 6.40 -6.05 27.49
C ASP A 418 5.31 -5.85 26.43
N LEU A 419 5.40 -6.53 25.27
CA LEU A 419 4.33 -6.55 24.28
C LEU A 419 3.01 -7.11 24.86
N LEU A 420 3.08 -8.23 25.58
CA LEU A 420 1.91 -8.82 26.24
C LEU A 420 1.29 -7.83 27.24
N ARG A 421 2.14 -7.19 28.06
CA ARG A 421 1.73 -6.22 29.07
C ARG A 421 1.00 -5.02 28.46
N GLU A 422 1.56 -4.44 27.39
CA GLU A 422 0.96 -3.33 26.67
C GLU A 422 -0.43 -3.69 26.11
N ARG A 423 -0.52 -4.84 25.43
CA ARG A 423 -1.76 -5.35 24.84
C ARG A 423 -2.85 -5.60 25.89
N MET A 424 -2.48 -6.19 27.03
CA MET A 424 -3.40 -6.45 28.13
C MET A 424 -3.88 -5.16 28.82
N ARG A 425 -2.98 -4.18 29.04
CA ARG A 425 -3.36 -2.88 29.63
C ARG A 425 -4.37 -2.16 28.75
N SER A 426 -4.09 -2.05 27.46
CA SER A 426 -4.99 -1.39 26.50
C SER A 426 -6.41 -1.98 26.55
N MET A 427 -6.53 -3.31 26.56
CA MET A 427 -7.84 -3.99 26.67
C MET A 427 -8.55 -3.72 28.00
N LEU A 428 -7.83 -3.77 29.13
CA LEU A 428 -8.42 -3.65 30.47
C LEU A 428 -8.71 -2.19 30.89
N GLU A 429 -8.04 -1.21 30.27
CA GLU A 429 -8.28 0.21 30.47
C GLU A 429 -9.43 0.77 29.65
N LEU A 430 -9.69 0.26 28.44
CA LEU A 430 -10.90 0.59 27.66
C LEU A 430 -12.20 0.34 28.46
N ARG A 431 -12.18 -0.62 29.39
CA ARG A 431 -13.27 -0.87 30.34
C ARG A 431 -13.40 0.16 31.47
N LYS A 432 -12.34 0.88 31.86
CA LYS A 432 -12.47 2.00 32.83
C LYS A 432 -13.31 3.13 32.25
N SER A 433 -13.25 3.37 30.94
CA SER A 433 -14.06 4.39 30.26
C SER A 433 -15.51 3.97 30.05
N GLU A 434 -15.78 2.74 29.61
CA GLU A 434 -17.15 2.25 29.37
C GLU A 434 -17.95 2.10 30.67
N GLY A 435 -17.30 1.70 31.77
CA GLY A 435 -17.95 1.63 33.09
C GLY A 435 -18.29 2.98 33.71
N ARG A 436 -17.71 4.09 33.23
CA ARG A 436 -18.07 5.45 33.66
C ARG A 436 -19.29 6.00 32.93
N GLU A 437 -19.50 5.63 31.67
CA GLU A 437 -20.67 6.08 30.89
C GLU A 437 -21.97 5.38 31.31
N GLN A 438 -21.90 4.12 31.76
CA GLN A 438 -23.08 3.41 32.28
C GLN A 438 -23.47 3.79 33.71
N ALA A 439 -22.60 4.48 34.46
CA ALA A 439 -22.92 4.97 35.82
C ALA A 439 -23.60 6.36 35.82
N ILE A 440 -23.78 6.99 34.66
CA ILE A 440 -24.39 8.32 34.49
C ILE A 440 -25.74 8.24 33.72
N ALA A 441 -26.26 7.05 33.44
CA ALA A 441 -27.57 6.85 32.80
C ALA A 441 -28.66 6.43 33.79
#